data_AF-A0A2R5LH48-F1
#
_entry.id   AF-A0A2R5LH48-F1
#
_cell.length_a   1.000
_cell.length_b   1.000
_cell.length_c   1.000
_cell.angle_alpha   90.00
_cell.angle_beta   90.00
_cell.angle_gamma   90.00
#
_symmetry.space_group_name_H-M   'P 1'
#
loop_
_entity.id
_entity.type
_entity.pdbx_description
1 polymer ?
#
loop_
_entity_poly.entity_id
_entity_poly.type
_entity_poly.pdbx_seq_one_letter_code
_entity_poly.pdbx_strand_id
1 'polypeptide(L)'
;KMEEPCTTTIASEPHIDTGELLEELASDYSCAFRVDSSSEKHALEEGIDDLLNRLDEFTGLLNMVRSDNTLCLAQTLPDIYAKSKEFEKVFKRIDALESFVGVVRESVDTMEEKVNEVENALGVNSVKKFLSSLPTPLFSKRSTQQYKKQLRYEAPEIFKCSDYLATVSADDPLPMSVSNFSLDDTISDRSVDDDPMSPTA
;
A
#
# COMPACT_ATOMS: atom_id res chain seq x y z
N LYS A 1 52.21 0.10 117.82
CA LYS A 1 52.52 1.29 117.02
C LYS A 1 53.14 0.80 115.72
N MET A 2 52.43 0.97 114.59
CA MET A 2 52.92 0.97 113.20
C MET A 2 53.60 -0.34 112.72
N GLU A 3 53.34 -0.92 111.56
CA GLU A 3 52.99 -0.41 110.21
C GLU A 3 52.27 -1.53 109.43
N GLU A 4 51.26 -1.17 108.62
CA GLU A 4 51.14 -1.69 107.24
C GLU A 4 52.02 -0.79 106.34
N PRO A 5 52.43 -1.13 105.09
CA PRO A 5 51.82 -2.08 104.14
C PRO A 5 52.81 -2.85 103.22
N CYS A 6 52.29 -3.68 102.32
CA CYS A 6 52.46 -3.56 100.86
C CYS A 6 52.37 -4.93 100.19
N THR A 7 51.15 -5.30 99.83
CA THR A 7 50.84 -6.32 98.83
C THR A 7 51.42 -5.86 97.49
N THR A 8 52.47 -6.53 97.02
CA THR A 8 52.90 -6.44 95.62
C THR A 8 52.38 -7.66 94.87
N THR A 9 51.42 -7.37 94.01
CA THR A 9 50.93 -8.16 92.88
C THR A 9 52.04 -8.90 92.13
N ILE A 10 51.85 -10.19 91.92
CA ILE A 10 52.41 -10.88 90.74
C ILE A 10 51.20 -11.41 89.98
N ALA A 11 50.83 -10.68 88.93
CA ALA A 11 49.90 -11.18 87.93
C ALA A 11 50.58 -12.35 87.23
N SER A 12 49.97 -13.52 87.30
CA SER A 12 50.33 -14.70 86.54
C SER A 12 50.28 -14.36 85.04
N GLU A 13 51.40 -14.56 84.35
CA GLU A 13 51.48 -14.44 82.88
C GLU A 13 50.44 -15.37 82.23
N PRO A 14 49.76 -14.93 81.15
CA PRO A 14 48.82 -15.79 80.45
C PRO A 14 49.58 -16.95 79.81
N HIS A 15 49.19 -18.18 80.18
CA HIS A 15 49.63 -19.39 79.50
C HIS A 15 49.03 -19.38 78.09
N ILE A 16 49.78 -18.89 77.11
CA ILE A 16 49.38 -18.91 75.71
C ILE A 16 49.50 -20.35 75.22
N ASP A 17 48.38 -20.98 74.90
CA ASP A 17 48.39 -22.26 74.20
C ASP A 17 48.80 -22.02 72.74
N THR A 18 50.05 -22.37 72.44
CA THR A 18 50.64 -22.22 71.11
C THR A 18 49.90 -23.02 70.02
N GLY A 19 49.19 -24.09 70.40
CA GLY A 19 48.41 -24.89 69.47
C GLY A 19 47.14 -24.16 69.03
N GLU A 20 46.43 -23.56 69.99
CA GLU A 20 45.23 -22.75 69.77
C GLU A 20 45.53 -21.54 68.87
N LEU A 21 46.64 -20.83 69.14
CA LEU A 21 47.07 -19.69 68.33
C LEU A 21 47.42 -20.08 66.89
N LEU A 22 48.03 -21.26 66.69
CA LEU A 22 48.37 -21.75 65.35
C LEU A 22 47.11 -22.14 64.57
N GLU A 23 46.11 -22.74 65.24
CA GLU A 23 44.84 -23.11 64.63
C GLU A 23 44.02 -21.87 64.26
N GLU A 24 44.00 -20.86 65.13
CA GLU A 24 43.36 -19.56 64.86
C GLU A 24 44.03 -18.87 63.66
N LEU A 25 45.37 -18.77 63.65
CA LEU A 25 46.11 -18.20 62.52
C LEU A 25 45.90 -18.98 61.24
N ALA A 26 45.94 -20.32 61.28
CA ALA A 26 45.70 -21.16 60.10
C ALA A 26 44.27 -20.97 59.57
N SER A 27 43.28 -20.86 60.47
CA SER A 27 41.89 -20.56 60.12
C SER A 27 41.77 -19.19 59.45
N ASP A 28 42.33 -18.13 60.05
CA ASP A 28 42.30 -16.78 59.51
C ASP A 28 43.00 -16.67 58.14
N TYR A 29 44.18 -17.28 57.99
CA TYR A 29 44.87 -17.33 56.71
C TYR A 29 44.11 -18.15 55.67
N SER A 30 43.45 -19.25 56.06
CA SER A 30 42.64 -20.05 55.13
C SER A 30 41.41 -19.27 54.62
N CYS A 31 40.83 -18.41 55.46
CA CYS A 31 39.73 -17.52 55.08
C CYS A 31 40.15 -16.54 53.98
N ALA A 32 41.38 -16.04 54.00
CA ALA A 32 41.89 -15.13 52.97
C ALA A 32 41.98 -15.76 51.57
N PHE A 33 42.03 -17.10 51.47
CA PHE A 33 42.05 -17.82 50.19
C PHE A 33 40.69 -18.40 49.78
N ARG A 34 39.66 -18.28 50.63
CA ARG A 34 38.29 -18.68 50.29
C ARG A 34 37.64 -17.58 49.45
N VAL A 35 37.89 -17.63 48.14
CA VAL A 35 37.18 -16.80 47.18
C VAL A 35 35.86 -17.49 46.83
N ASP A 36 34.74 -16.86 47.20
CA ASP A 36 33.42 -17.25 46.72
C ASP A 36 33.10 -16.46 45.45
N SER A 37 33.08 -17.14 44.31
CA SER A 37 32.72 -16.57 43.01
C SER A 37 31.32 -16.97 42.55
N SER A 38 30.50 -17.54 43.46
CA SER A 38 29.17 -18.05 43.10
C SER A 38 28.25 -16.92 42.62
N SER A 39 28.40 -15.71 43.16
CA SER A 39 27.59 -14.55 42.78
C SER A 39 27.91 -14.07 41.36
N GLU A 40 29.20 -13.91 41.04
CA GLU A 40 29.65 -13.48 39.72
C GLU A 40 29.31 -14.53 38.65
N LYS A 41 29.42 -15.82 39.00
CA LYS A 41 29.00 -16.91 38.14
C LYS A 41 27.50 -16.82 37.83
N HIS A 42 26.66 -16.64 38.85
CA HIS A 42 25.21 -16.53 38.67
C HIS A 42 24.83 -15.31 37.82
N ALA A 43 25.44 -14.15 38.07
CA ALA A 43 25.20 -12.95 37.28
C ALA A 43 25.60 -13.13 35.80
N LEU A 44 26.68 -13.90 35.53
CA LEU A 44 27.07 -14.26 34.17
C LEU A 44 26.06 -15.21 33.52
N GLU A 45 25.58 -16.22 34.25
CA GLU A 45 24.56 -17.17 33.76
C GLU A 45 23.26 -16.43 33.40
N GLU A 46 22.76 -15.56 34.27
CA GLU A 46 21.58 -14.70 33.98
C GLU A 46 21.80 -13.81 32.75
N GLY A 47 23.00 -13.24 32.59
CA GLY A 47 23.32 -12.41 31.44
C GLY A 47 23.38 -13.19 30.12
N ILE A 48 23.85 -14.45 30.16
CA ILE A 48 23.83 -15.34 29.00
C ILE A 48 22.39 -15.68 28.64
N ASP A 49 21.55 -16.00 29.62
CA ASP A 49 20.15 -16.35 29.38
C ASP A 49 19.35 -15.17 28.79
N ASP A 50 19.56 -13.94 29.29
CA ASP A 50 18.97 -12.73 28.69
C ASP A 50 19.41 -12.55 27.23
N LEU A 51 20.70 -12.73 26.95
CA LEU A 51 21.22 -12.59 25.59
C LEU A 51 20.67 -13.67 24.65
N LEU A 52 20.52 -14.90 25.13
CA LEU A 52 19.94 -16.00 24.36
C LEU A 52 18.47 -15.73 24.04
N ASN A 53 17.70 -15.24 25.02
CA ASN A 53 16.31 -14.85 24.79
C ASN A 53 16.19 -13.73 23.75
N ARG A 54 17.02 -12.68 23.88
CA ARG A 54 17.03 -11.56 22.92
C ARG A 54 17.47 -11.99 21.52
N LEU A 55 18.34 -12.99 21.40
CA LEU A 55 18.74 -13.55 20.11
C LEU A 55 17.60 -14.34 19.45
N ASP A 56 16.81 -15.08 20.24
CA ASP A 56 15.63 -15.79 19.75
C ASP A 56 14.56 -14.80 19.26
N GLU A 57 14.29 -13.76 20.06
CA GLU A 57 13.40 -12.65 19.66
C GLU A 57 13.85 -11.99 18.36
N PHE A 58 15.15 -11.66 18.24
CA PHE A 58 15.70 -11.06 17.02
C PHE A 58 15.55 -12.00 15.81
N THR A 59 15.73 -13.30 16.01
CA THR A 59 15.52 -14.31 14.96
C THR A 59 14.05 -14.35 14.54
N GLY A 60 13.12 -14.23 15.49
CA GLY A 60 11.70 -14.08 15.22
C GLY A 60 11.39 -12.86 14.35
N LEU A 61 11.93 -11.69 14.72
CA LEU A 61 11.78 -10.46 13.93
C LEU A 61 12.38 -10.58 12.53
N LEU A 62 13.55 -11.20 12.39
CA LEU A 62 14.19 -11.44 11.09
C LEU A 62 13.32 -12.32 10.20
N ASN A 63 12.74 -13.38 10.76
CA ASN A 63 11.83 -14.25 10.03
C ASN A 63 10.57 -13.52 9.56
N MET A 64 10.02 -12.63 10.38
CA MET A 64 8.89 -11.77 10.01
C MET A 64 9.25 -10.86 8.83
N VAL A 65 10.36 -10.13 8.92
CA VAL A 65 10.84 -9.27 7.82
C VAL A 65 11.09 -10.07 6.55
N ARG A 66 11.65 -11.27 6.66
CA ARG A 66 11.88 -12.15 5.50
C ARG A 66 10.58 -12.61 4.87
N SER A 67 9.58 -12.95 5.68
CA SER A 67 8.24 -13.31 5.23
C SER A 67 7.57 -12.16 4.51
N ASP A 68 7.61 -10.95 5.09
CA ASP A 68 7.03 -9.74 4.50
C ASP A 68 7.69 -9.38 3.17
N ASN A 69 9.02 -9.46 3.10
CA ASN A 69 9.74 -9.25 1.84
C ASN A 69 9.35 -10.29 0.80
N THR A 70 9.18 -11.55 1.20
CA THR A 70 8.73 -12.61 0.28
C THR A 70 7.34 -12.32 -0.24
N LEU A 71 6.40 -11.96 0.64
CA LEU A 71 5.03 -11.58 0.26
C LEU A 71 5.04 -10.38 -0.71
N CYS A 72 5.75 -9.31 -0.35
CA CYS A 72 5.81 -8.08 -1.12
C CYS A 72 6.40 -8.31 -2.52
N LEU A 73 7.55 -9.00 -2.61
CA LEU A 73 8.26 -9.21 -3.86
C LEU A 73 7.61 -10.27 -4.75
N ALA A 74 7.05 -11.33 -4.16
CA ALA A 74 6.49 -12.46 -4.92
C ALA A 74 5.01 -12.27 -5.30
N GLN A 75 4.26 -11.49 -4.53
CA GLN A 75 2.81 -11.32 -4.74
C GLN A 75 2.46 -9.85 -4.94
N THR A 76 2.66 -9.00 -3.92
CA THR A 76 2.11 -7.64 -3.91
C THR A 76 2.61 -6.78 -5.08
N LEU A 77 3.92 -6.75 -5.33
CA LEU A 77 4.49 -5.95 -6.43
C LEU A 77 4.07 -6.46 -7.82
N PRO A 78 4.16 -7.76 -8.13
CA PRO A 78 3.61 -8.32 -9.37
C PRO A 78 2.13 -7.98 -9.59
N ASP A 79 1.30 -8.07 -8.54
CA ASP A 79 -0.13 -7.77 -8.62
C ASP A 79 -0.37 -6.29 -8.91
N ILE A 80 0.33 -5.39 -8.22
CA ILE A 80 0.28 -3.95 -8.50
C ILE A 80 0.71 -3.66 -9.95
N TYR A 81 1.77 -4.30 -10.44
CA TYR A 81 2.23 -4.14 -11.81
C TYR A 81 1.19 -4.63 -12.83
N ALA A 82 0.59 -5.80 -12.58
CA ALA A 82 -0.47 -6.34 -13.42
C ALA A 82 -1.68 -5.39 -13.47
N LYS A 83 -2.10 -4.85 -12.32
CA LYS A 83 -3.17 -3.85 -12.25
C LYS A 83 -2.81 -2.53 -12.95
N SER A 84 -1.56 -2.09 -12.86
CA SER A 84 -1.08 -0.93 -13.61
C SER A 84 -1.20 -1.15 -15.12
N LYS A 85 -0.92 -2.37 -15.61
CA LYS A 85 -1.10 -2.74 -17.01
C LYS A 85 -2.56 -2.80 -17.44
N GLU A 86 -3.46 -3.20 -16.55
CA GLU A 86 -4.91 -3.10 -16.80
C GLU A 86 -5.34 -1.63 -16.97
N PHE A 87 -4.85 -0.71 -16.13
CA PHE A 87 -5.13 0.72 -16.26
C PHE A 87 -4.58 1.31 -17.57
N GLU A 88 -3.43 0.86 -18.05
CA GLU A 88 -2.90 1.28 -19.35
C GLU A 88 -3.89 0.99 -20.50
N LYS A 89 -4.63 -0.13 -20.43
CA LYS A 89 -5.69 -0.43 -21.41
C LYS A 89 -6.85 0.55 -21.31
N VAL A 90 -7.24 0.94 -20.09
CA VAL A 90 -8.31 1.92 -19.85
C VAL A 90 -7.92 3.29 -20.40
N PHE A 91 -6.70 3.76 -20.13
CA PHE A 91 -6.21 5.04 -20.67
C PHE A 91 -6.22 5.05 -22.20
N LYS A 92 -5.77 3.96 -22.87
CA LYS A 92 -5.85 3.86 -24.33
C LYS A 92 -7.29 3.94 -24.87
N ARG A 93 -8.26 3.40 -24.13
CA ARG A 93 -9.68 3.52 -24.51
C ARG A 93 -10.19 4.96 -24.33
N ILE A 94 -9.74 5.66 -23.28
CA ILE A 94 -10.06 7.07 -23.07
C ILE A 94 -9.48 7.91 -24.20
N ASP A 95 -8.21 7.73 -24.56
CA ASP A 95 -7.54 8.47 -25.63
C ASP A 95 -8.23 8.24 -26.99
N ALA A 96 -8.61 7.00 -27.28
CA ALA A 96 -9.35 6.66 -28.50
C ALA A 96 -10.73 7.33 -28.54
N LEU A 97 -11.42 7.39 -27.41
CA LEU A 97 -12.71 8.07 -27.30
C LEU A 97 -12.55 9.59 -27.48
N GLU A 98 -11.53 10.20 -26.88
CA GLU A 98 -11.25 11.62 -27.03
C GLU A 98 -10.96 11.99 -28.49
N SER A 99 -10.12 11.19 -29.17
CA SER A 99 -9.84 11.37 -30.60
C SER A 99 -11.12 11.25 -31.44
N PHE A 100 -11.95 10.25 -31.15
CA PHE A 100 -13.22 10.07 -31.85
C PHE A 100 -14.17 11.26 -31.66
N VAL A 101 -14.30 11.78 -30.43
CA VAL A 101 -15.09 12.99 -30.16
C VAL A 101 -14.56 14.19 -30.94
N GLY A 102 -13.24 14.30 -31.11
CA GLY A 102 -12.61 15.31 -31.97
C GLY A 102 -13.09 15.22 -33.42
N VAL A 103 -13.13 14.02 -33.99
CA VAL A 103 -13.62 13.79 -35.37
C VAL A 103 -15.12 14.12 -35.49
N VAL A 104 -15.93 13.73 -34.51
CA VAL A 104 -17.36 14.06 -34.50
C VAL A 104 -17.57 15.56 -34.49
N ARG A 105 -16.79 16.28 -33.67
CA ARG A 105 -16.85 17.74 -33.61
C ARG A 105 -16.52 18.38 -34.96
N GLU A 106 -15.41 18.01 -35.59
CA GLU A 106 -15.01 18.55 -36.90
C GLU A 106 -16.07 18.28 -37.98
N SER A 107 -16.67 17.09 -37.97
CA SER A 107 -17.74 16.73 -38.90
C SER A 107 -18.99 17.60 -38.70
N VAL A 108 -19.39 17.87 -37.45
CA VAL A 108 -20.52 18.75 -37.13
C VAL A 108 -20.21 20.19 -37.50
N ASP A 109 -19.02 20.71 -37.17
CA ASP A 109 -18.59 22.07 -37.49
C ASP A 109 -18.62 22.29 -39.02
N THR A 110 -18.10 21.32 -39.79
CA THR A 110 -18.12 21.35 -41.27
C THR A 110 -19.54 21.34 -41.83
N MET A 111 -20.42 20.51 -41.25
CA MET A 111 -21.82 20.44 -41.65
C MET A 111 -22.57 21.75 -41.35
N GLU A 112 -22.32 22.35 -40.19
CA GLU A 112 -22.89 23.65 -39.80
C GLU A 112 -22.44 24.77 -40.75
N GLU A 113 -21.15 24.80 -41.12
CA GLU A 113 -20.63 25.76 -42.10
C GLU A 113 -21.32 25.62 -43.47
N LYS A 114 -21.50 24.39 -43.95
CA LYS A 114 -22.19 24.12 -45.22
C LYS A 114 -23.66 24.51 -45.19
N VAL A 115 -24.36 24.25 -44.08
CA VAL A 115 -25.75 24.69 -43.89
C VAL A 115 -25.82 26.21 -43.92
N ASN A 116 -24.95 26.89 -43.19
CA ASN A 116 -24.90 28.35 -43.15
C ASN A 116 -24.57 28.95 -44.54
N GLU A 117 -23.66 28.35 -45.31
CA GLU A 117 -23.35 28.74 -46.69
C GLU A 117 -24.60 28.67 -47.59
N VAL A 118 -25.35 27.57 -47.50
CA VAL A 118 -26.59 27.35 -48.27
C VAL A 118 -27.70 28.29 -47.84
N GLU A 119 -27.88 28.51 -46.54
CA GLU A 119 -28.89 29.43 -45.99
C GLU A 119 -28.64 30.87 -46.43
N ASN A 120 -27.37 31.31 -46.39
CA ASN A 120 -26.96 32.62 -46.88
C ASN A 120 -27.13 32.75 -48.41
N ALA A 121 -26.85 31.69 -49.17
CA ALA A 121 -27.00 31.68 -50.63
C ALA A 121 -28.47 31.64 -51.09
N LEU A 122 -29.34 30.91 -50.38
CA LEU A 122 -30.78 30.90 -50.68
C LEU A 122 -31.48 32.16 -50.17
N GLY A 123 -31.11 32.67 -48.99
CA GLY A 123 -31.83 33.75 -48.33
C GLY A 123 -33.27 33.38 -47.97
N VAL A 124 -33.80 33.99 -46.90
CA VAL A 124 -35.17 33.75 -46.36
C VAL A 124 -36.29 33.95 -47.41
N ASN A 125 -35.99 34.63 -48.51
CA ASN A 125 -36.94 34.98 -49.56
C ASN A 125 -37.02 33.96 -50.71
N SER A 126 -36.02 33.08 -50.88
CA SER A 126 -36.05 32.07 -51.95
C SER A 126 -36.87 30.85 -51.58
N VAL A 127 -36.83 30.40 -50.31
CA VAL A 127 -37.68 29.29 -49.84
C VAL A 127 -39.18 29.60 -49.99
N LYS A 128 -39.59 30.86 -49.76
CA LYS A 128 -40.96 31.33 -50.06
C LYS A 128 -41.30 31.26 -51.55
N LYS A 129 -40.33 31.58 -52.42
CA LYS A 129 -40.49 31.51 -53.89
C LYS A 129 -40.50 30.08 -54.43
N PHE A 130 -39.77 29.15 -53.80
CA PHE A 130 -39.76 27.73 -54.16
C PHE A 130 -41.10 27.05 -53.80
N LEU A 131 -41.70 27.38 -52.66
CA LEU A 131 -43.02 26.86 -52.29
C LEU A 131 -44.15 27.51 -53.10
N SER A 132 -44.00 28.77 -53.51
CA SER A 132 -44.94 29.43 -54.42
C SER A 132 -44.77 29.02 -55.90
N SER A 133 -43.81 28.15 -56.21
CA SER A 133 -43.47 27.70 -57.58
C SER A 133 -43.96 26.28 -57.89
N LEU A 134 -44.70 25.61 -57.00
CA LEU A 134 -45.36 24.35 -57.35
C LEU A 134 -46.37 24.62 -58.48
N PRO A 135 -46.17 24.07 -59.70
CA PRO A 135 -47.06 24.34 -60.81
C PRO A 135 -48.33 23.52 -60.62
N THR A 136 -49.49 24.19 -60.59
CA THR A 136 -50.74 23.56 -60.99
C THR A 136 -50.58 23.01 -62.41
N PRO A 137 -51.02 21.78 -62.71
CA PRO A 137 -50.89 21.26 -64.05
C PRO A 137 -51.90 22.00 -64.93
N LEU A 138 -51.45 22.53 -66.06
CA LEU A 138 -52.08 22.41 -67.39
C LEU A 138 -51.37 23.35 -68.38
N PHE A 139 -50.69 22.71 -69.34
CA PHE A 139 -50.37 23.17 -70.69
C PHE A 139 -50.05 24.66 -70.94
N SER A 140 -48.76 24.97 -71.12
CA SER A 140 -48.35 25.83 -72.24
C SER A 140 -46.85 25.71 -72.55
N LYS A 141 -46.52 25.62 -73.85
CA LYS A 141 -45.17 25.61 -74.41
C LYS A 141 -44.59 27.02 -74.39
N ARG A 142 -43.35 27.20 -73.89
CA ARG A 142 -42.30 28.02 -74.53
C ARG A 142 -40.97 27.85 -73.78
N SER A 143 -39.92 27.62 -74.54
CA SER A 143 -38.53 27.58 -74.12
C SER A 143 -38.07 28.93 -73.55
N THR A 144 -37.50 28.91 -72.34
CA THR A 144 -36.48 29.86 -71.90
C THR A 144 -35.43 29.09 -71.11
N GLN A 145 -34.20 29.08 -71.64
CA GLN A 145 -33.01 28.65 -70.93
C GLN A 145 -32.79 29.60 -69.75
N GLN A 146 -33.30 29.23 -68.57
CA GLN A 146 -32.80 29.80 -67.33
C GLN A 146 -31.69 28.89 -66.83
N TYR A 147 -30.46 29.40 -66.86
CA TYR A 147 -29.33 28.86 -66.10
C TYR A 147 -29.70 28.92 -64.61
N LYS A 148 -30.49 27.94 -64.16
CA LYS A 148 -30.58 27.61 -62.75
C LYS A 148 -29.18 27.17 -62.36
N LYS A 149 -28.50 27.95 -61.52
CA LYS A 149 -27.39 27.42 -60.72
C LYS A 149 -28.01 26.25 -59.95
N GLN A 150 -27.87 25.03 -60.49
CA GLN A 150 -28.33 23.84 -59.80
C GLN A 150 -27.45 23.74 -58.56
N LEU A 151 -28.03 24.05 -57.40
CA LEU A 151 -27.49 23.61 -56.12
C LEU A 151 -27.51 22.09 -56.18
N ARG A 152 -26.38 21.51 -56.57
CA ARG A 152 -26.20 20.07 -56.62
C ARG A 152 -25.91 19.64 -55.20
N TYR A 153 -26.83 18.87 -54.63
CA TYR A 153 -26.61 18.24 -53.34
C TYR A 153 -25.45 17.24 -53.47
N GLU A 154 -24.44 17.42 -52.62
CA GLU A 154 -23.37 16.46 -52.39
C GLU A 154 -23.55 15.92 -50.97
N ALA A 155 -23.61 14.59 -50.84
CA ALA A 155 -23.81 13.97 -49.55
C ALA A 155 -22.57 14.23 -48.66
N PRO A 156 -22.74 14.70 -47.42
CA PRO A 156 -21.62 14.87 -46.50
C PRO A 156 -20.92 13.54 -46.24
N GLU A 157 -19.60 13.60 -46.07
CA GLU A 157 -18.84 12.45 -45.61
C GLU A 157 -19.11 12.25 -44.11
N ILE A 158 -19.84 11.17 -43.79
CA ILE A 158 -20.22 10.85 -42.41
C ILE A 158 -19.21 9.85 -41.86
N PHE A 159 -18.60 10.18 -40.72
CA PHE A 159 -17.68 9.29 -40.03
C PHE A 159 -18.41 8.00 -39.59
N LYS A 160 -17.69 6.88 -39.59
CA LYS A 160 -18.20 5.62 -39.05
C LYS A 160 -17.57 5.34 -37.70
N CYS A 161 -18.39 5.15 -36.67
CA CYS A 161 -17.90 4.83 -35.32
C CYS A 161 -16.99 3.58 -35.29
N SER A 162 -17.24 2.62 -36.19
CA SER A 162 -16.43 1.41 -36.33
C SER A 162 -14.96 1.70 -36.64
N ASP A 163 -14.68 2.79 -37.33
CA ASP A 163 -13.35 3.09 -37.85
C ASP A 163 -12.43 3.65 -36.75
N TYR A 164 -13.03 4.12 -35.65
CA TYR A 164 -12.32 4.74 -34.51
C TYR A 164 -12.42 3.90 -33.22
N LEU A 165 -13.44 3.04 -33.10
CA LEU A 165 -13.69 2.25 -31.89
C LEU A 165 -13.38 0.75 -32.05
N ALA A 166 -12.83 0.30 -33.18
CA ALA A 166 -12.52 -1.11 -33.44
C ALA A 166 -11.56 -1.75 -32.41
N THR A 167 -10.75 -0.95 -31.72
CA THR A 167 -9.84 -1.39 -30.65
C THR A 167 -10.57 -1.63 -29.31
N VAL A 168 -11.84 -1.23 -29.20
CA VAL A 168 -12.73 -1.49 -28.06
C VAL A 168 -13.53 -2.77 -28.32
N SER A 169 -12.84 -3.89 -28.55
CA SER A 169 -13.53 -5.19 -28.67
C SER A 169 -14.27 -5.53 -27.38
N ALA A 170 -15.51 -5.97 -27.52
CA ALA A 170 -16.43 -6.36 -26.45
C ALA A 170 -15.97 -7.59 -25.63
N ASP A 171 -14.92 -8.28 -26.09
CA ASP A 171 -14.44 -9.54 -25.51
C ASP A 171 -13.45 -9.38 -24.35
N ASP A 172 -13.02 -8.14 -24.04
CA ASP A 172 -12.22 -7.84 -22.85
C ASP A 172 -13.13 -7.04 -21.89
N PRO A 173 -14.02 -7.74 -21.14
CA PRO A 173 -14.92 -7.10 -20.20
C PRO A 173 -14.09 -6.24 -19.26
N LEU A 174 -14.61 -5.06 -18.91
CA LEU A 174 -14.03 -4.25 -17.84
C LEU A 174 -13.72 -5.20 -16.68
N PRO A 175 -12.57 -5.07 -16.00
CA PRO A 175 -12.37 -5.80 -14.77
C PRO A 175 -13.54 -5.42 -13.87
N MET A 176 -14.53 -6.31 -13.79
CA MET A 176 -15.60 -6.23 -12.82
C MET A 176 -14.85 -6.11 -11.51
N SER A 177 -15.07 -5.00 -10.83
CA SER A 177 -14.46 -4.69 -9.55
C SER A 177 -14.80 -5.82 -8.57
N VAL A 178 -14.00 -6.88 -8.57
CA VAL A 178 -13.92 -7.83 -7.48
C VAL A 178 -13.05 -7.16 -6.46
N SER A 179 -13.69 -6.28 -5.69
CA SER A 179 -13.15 -5.74 -4.46
C SER A 179 -12.98 -6.91 -3.48
N ASN A 180 -11.91 -7.68 -3.65
CA ASN A 180 -11.43 -8.65 -2.68
C ASN A 180 -10.38 -8.02 -1.76
N PHE A 181 -10.50 -6.73 -1.48
CA PHE A 181 -9.79 -6.12 -0.37
C PHE A 181 -10.63 -6.31 0.89
N SER A 182 -10.65 -7.55 1.40
CA SER A 182 -11.19 -7.86 2.72
C SER A 182 -10.18 -7.38 3.75
N LEU A 183 -10.41 -6.18 4.25
CA LEU A 183 -9.65 -5.60 5.36
C LEU A 183 -10.29 -6.03 6.69
N ASP A 184 -10.44 -7.34 6.89
CA ASP A 184 -10.97 -7.93 8.13
C ASP A 184 -10.25 -9.26 8.33
N ASP A 185 -9.08 -9.22 8.95
CA ASP A 185 -8.43 -10.37 9.60
C ASP A 185 -7.17 -9.90 10.34
N THR A 186 -7.28 -8.94 11.25
CA THR A 186 -6.35 -8.77 12.39
C THR A 186 -6.92 -7.78 13.39
N ILE A 187 -7.94 -8.17 14.15
CA ILE A 187 -8.20 -7.69 15.52
C ILE A 187 -9.27 -8.61 16.11
N SER A 188 -8.98 -9.14 17.30
CA SER A 188 -9.78 -10.07 18.10
C SER A 188 -9.44 -11.55 17.89
N ASP A 189 -8.39 -12.01 18.55
CA ASP A 189 -8.57 -13.02 19.61
C ASP A 189 -7.33 -13.07 20.52
N ARG A 190 -7.38 -12.32 21.62
CA ARG A 190 -6.61 -12.64 22.84
C ARG A 190 -7.66 -12.89 23.92
N SER A 191 -8.33 -14.02 23.81
CA SER A 191 -8.99 -14.66 24.94
C SER A 191 -7.89 -15.05 25.94
N VAL A 192 -7.98 -14.42 27.10
CA VAL A 192 -7.24 -14.78 28.31
C VAL A 192 -7.91 -16.04 28.84
N ASP A 193 -7.29 -17.19 28.66
CA ASP A 193 -7.63 -18.38 29.44
C ASP A 193 -6.93 -18.26 30.80
N ASP A 194 -7.73 -17.93 31.81
CA ASP A 194 -7.42 -18.13 33.23
C ASP A 194 -7.20 -19.63 33.48
N ASP A 195 -5.97 -20.03 33.78
CA ASP A 195 -5.66 -21.39 34.22
C ASP A 195 -6.00 -21.54 35.72
N PRO A 196 -6.90 -22.46 36.12
CA PRO A 196 -7.19 -22.70 37.52
C PRO A 196 -6.14 -23.62 38.17
N MET A 197 -5.41 -23.03 39.11
CA MET A 197 -4.80 -23.63 40.31
C MET A 197 -4.98 -25.15 40.47
N SER A 198 -3.91 -25.93 40.23
CA SER A 198 -3.80 -27.31 40.72
C SER A 198 -3.24 -27.33 42.14
N PRO A 199 -3.87 -27.99 43.12
CA PRO A 199 -3.28 -28.21 44.43
C PRO A 199 -2.39 -29.46 44.39
N THR A 200 -1.13 -29.33 44.78
CA THR A 200 -0.28 -30.49 45.06
C THR A 200 -0.10 -30.61 46.57
N ALA A 201 -0.33 -31.84 47.03
CA ALA A 201 -0.19 -32.33 48.40
C ALA A 201 1.26 -32.33 48.91
#